data_AF-A0A7X7Y3Q4-F1
#
_entry.id   AF-A0A7X7Y3Q4-F1
#
_cell.length_a   1.000
_cell.length_b   1.000
_cell.length_c   1.000
_cell.angle_alpha   90.00
_cell.angle_beta   90.00
_cell.angle_gamma   90.00
#
_symmetry.space_group_name_H-M   'P 1'
#
loop_
_entity.id
_entity.type
_entity.pdbx_description
1 polymer ?
#
loop_
_entity_poly.entity_id
_entity_poly.type
_entity_poly.pdbx_seq_one_letter_code
_entity_poly.pdbx_strand_id
1 'polypeptide(L)'
;MTKKGYIAGKLFKQGDIKQRLYEGELVKKELPEIDFYNPIENDEINDKSNLPTAKDIFYGDADRVVESSVILVELDDEDSGTIYEIGICHGIEIMREKLIKLKEENKDIAIDELLKLLEKEVPRKKVYAHLSDIRLAEAHHYRGRYIPHGINQFVVGGIEEIGRIYPSVEEAVKSMKED
;
A
#
# COMPACT_ATOMS: atom_id res chain seq x y z
N MET A 1 -12.76 -18.83 -11.35
CA MET A 1 -11.55 -18.36 -10.65
C MET A 1 -11.84 -18.45 -9.17
N THR A 2 -10.91 -18.97 -8.37
CA THR A 2 -11.00 -18.92 -6.90
C THR A 2 -11.00 -17.46 -6.45
N LYS A 3 -11.84 -17.09 -5.48
CA LYS A 3 -11.82 -15.74 -4.92
C LYS A 3 -10.54 -15.56 -4.13
N LYS A 4 -9.89 -14.41 -4.27
CA LYS A 4 -8.68 -14.09 -3.50
C LYS A 4 -9.05 -13.22 -2.30
N GLY A 5 -8.38 -13.45 -1.18
CA GLY A 5 -8.47 -12.64 0.03
C GLY A 5 -7.10 -12.14 0.49
N TYR A 6 -7.08 -11.08 1.28
CA TYR A 6 -5.85 -10.53 1.87
C TYR A 6 -6.03 -10.29 3.37
N ILE A 7 -5.03 -10.67 4.17
CA ILE A 7 -5.00 -10.38 5.60
C ILE A 7 -4.08 -9.17 5.84
N ALA A 8 -4.68 -8.05 6.18
CA ALA A 8 -4.04 -6.78 6.46
C ALA A 8 -3.90 -6.58 7.97
N GLY A 9 -2.70 -6.27 8.45
CA GLY A 9 -2.44 -6.11 9.87
C GLY A 9 -0.96 -6.00 10.18
N LYS A 10 -0.67 -5.46 11.37
CA LYS A 10 0.70 -5.36 11.88
C LYS A 10 1.34 -6.74 11.97
N LEU A 11 2.66 -6.82 11.84
CA LEU A 11 3.40 -8.08 11.85
C LEU A 11 4.82 -7.99 12.47
N PHE A 12 5.06 -6.98 13.32
CA PHE A 12 6.41 -6.68 13.80
C PHE A 12 6.75 -7.30 15.15
N LYS A 13 5.74 -7.51 16.02
CA LYS A 13 5.92 -8.08 17.36
C LYS A 13 5.39 -9.51 17.41
N GLN A 14 5.81 -10.26 18.43
CA GLN A 14 5.35 -11.63 18.63
C GLN A 14 3.83 -11.75 18.78
N GLY A 15 3.16 -10.74 19.34
CA GLY A 15 1.70 -10.67 19.42
C GLY A 15 1.09 -10.60 18.03
N ASP A 16 1.51 -9.61 17.25
CA ASP A 16 1.07 -9.36 15.88
C ASP A 16 1.26 -10.61 14.99
N ILE A 17 2.45 -11.24 15.04
CA ILE A 17 2.74 -12.46 14.25
C ILE A 17 1.79 -13.59 14.62
N LYS A 18 1.56 -13.84 15.92
CA LYS A 18 0.65 -14.89 16.38
C LYS A 18 -0.79 -14.60 15.93
N GLN A 19 -1.20 -13.34 15.96
CA GLN A 19 -2.51 -12.90 15.51
C GLN A 19 -2.68 -13.16 14.01
N ARG A 20 -1.72 -12.76 13.16
CA ARG A 20 -1.76 -13.02 11.71
C ARG A 20 -1.83 -14.50 11.37
N LEU A 21 -1.06 -15.35 12.06
CA LEU A 21 -1.10 -16.80 11.84
C LEU A 21 -2.43 -17.39 12.29
N TYR A 22 -2.97 -16.97 13.44
CA TYR A 22 -4.28 -17.40 13.92
C TYR A 22 -5.41 -17.03 12.95
N GLU A 23 -5.41 -15.80 12.44
CA GLU A 23 -6.36 -15.34 11.43
C GLU A 23 -6.24 -16.17 10.14
N GLY A 24 -5.01 -16.43 9.69
CA GLY A 24 -4.73 -17.29 8.53
C GLY A 24 -5.34 -18.69 8.67
N GLU A 25 -5.11 -19.35 9.81
CA GLU A 25 -5.70 -20.67 10.08
C GLU A 25 -7.23 -20.62 10.17
N LEU A 26 -7.79 -19.56 10.77
CA LEU A 26 -9.22 -19.40 10.90
C LEU A 26 -9.90 -19.21 9.54
N VAL A 27 -9.38 -18.33 8.68
CA VAL A 27 -9.97 -18.13 7.34
C VAL A 27 -9.80 -19.35 6.45
N LYS A 28 -8.68 -20.08 6.54
CA LYS A 28 -8.49 -21.36 5.81
C LYS A 28 -9.53 -22.40 6.23
N LYS A 29 -9.89 -22.43 7.53
CA LYS A 29 -10.88 -23.36 8.08
C LYS A 29 -12.31 -22.99 7.75
N GLU A 30 -12.67 -21.72 7.92
CA GLU A 30 -14.06 -21.25 7.84
C GLU A 30 -14.47 -20.78 6.43
N LEU A 31 -13.50 -20.36 5.60
CA LEU A 31 -13.70 -19.85 4.24
C LEU A 31 -12.77 -20.54 3.21
N PRO A 32 -12.76 -21.90 3.13
CA PRO A 32 -11.82 -22.65 2.30
C PRO A 32 -11.95 -22.39 0.79
N GLU A 33 -13.05 -21.77 0.34
CA GLU A 33 -13.27 -21.37 -1.05
C GLU A 33 -12.58 -20.05 -1.44
N ILE A 34 -12.02 -19.33 -0.46
CA ILE A 34 -11.25 -18.10 -0.68
C ILE A 34 -9.77 -18.38 -0.43
N ASP A 35 -8.94 -18.08 -1.41
CA ASP A 35 -7.49 -18.16 -1.32
C ASP A 35 -6.95 -16.90 -0.63
N PHE A 36 -6.77 -16.97 0.69
CA PHE A 36 -6.27 -15.85 1.48
C PHE A 36 -4.74 -15.79 1.46
N TYR A 37 -4.22 -14.63 1.06
CA TYR A 37 -2.82 -14.26 1.22
C TYR A 37 -2.58 -13.67 2.61
N ASN A 38 -1.54 -14.16 3.27
CA ASN A 38 -1.06 -13.66 4.56
C ASN A 38 0.39 -13.20 4.42
N PRO A 39 0.70 -11.90 4.58
CA PRO A 39 2.06 -11.37 4.37
C PRO A 39 3.14 -12.06 5.23
N ILE A 40 2.77 -12.59 6.41
CA ILE A 40 3.74 -13.28 7.30
C ILE A 40 4.15 -14.67 6.80
N GLU A 41 3.34 -15.29 5.95
CA GLU A 41 3.58 -16.65 5.42
C GLU A 41 4.44 -16.63 4.14
N ASN A 42 4.78 -15.44 3.62
CA ASN A 42 5.55 -15.32 2.39
C ASN A 42 7.06 -15.23 2.68
N ASP A 43 7.74 -16.37 2.57
CA ASP A 43 9.19 -16.50 2.82
C ASP A 43 10.06 -15.79 1.77
N GLU A 44 9.60 -15.58 0.54
CA GLU A 44 10.45 -15.03 -0.55
C GLU A 44 10.69 -13.51 -0.41
N ILE A 45 9.71 -12.75 0.09
CA ILE A 45 9.86 -11.32 0.39
C ILE A 45 10.45 -11.10 1.79
N ASN A 46 10.18 -12.02 2.73
CA ASN A 46 10.74 -11.97 4.08
C ASN A 46 12.16 -12.56 4.20
N ASP A 47 12.72 -13.15 3.14
CA ASP A 47 14.13 -13.52 3.08
C ASP A 47 15.00 -12.25 3.01
N LYS A 48 15.33 -11.76 4.20
CA LYS A 48 16.18 -10.57 4.43
C LYS A 48 17.60 -10.73 3.86
N SER A 49 17.99 -11.90 3.36
CA SER A 49 19.27 -12.07 2.66
C SER A 49 19.33 -11.26 1.36
N ASN A 50 18.18 -10.96 0.74
CA ASN A 50 18.09 -10.19 -0.50
C ASN A 50 17.93 -8.67 -0.31
N LEU A 51 17.78 -8.17 0.93
CA LEU A 51 17.61 -6.76 1.25
C LEU A 51 16.58 -6.04 0.34
N PRO A 52 15.30 -6.45 0.36
CA PRO A 52 14.28 -5.90 -0.54
C PRO A 52 14.16 -4.38 -0.39
N THR A 53 14.02 -3.69 -1.51
CA THR A 53 13.82 -2.23 -1.54
C THR A 53 12.40 -1.87 -1.11
N ALA A 54 12.17 -0.59 -0.78
CA ALA A 54 10.83 -0.08 -0.49
C ALA A 54 9.83 -0.34 -1.64
N LYS A 55 10.31 -0.32 -2.89
CA LYS A 55 9.48 -0.63 -4.07
C LYS A 55 9.14 -2.11 -4.17
N ASP A 56 10.09 -3.00 -3.88
CA ASP A 56 9.83 -4.45 -3.89
C ASP A 56 8.74 -4.81 -2.86
N ILE A 57 8.82 -4.21 -1.66
CA ILE A 57 7.81 -4.38 -0.61
C ILE A 57 6.47 -3.81 -1.07
N PHE A 58 6.44 -2.58 -1.60
CA PHE A 58 5.21 -1.95 -2.05
C PHE A 58 4.48 -2.78 -3.10
N TYR A 59 5.17 -3.18 -4.18
CA TYR A 59 4.53 -3.97 -5.23
C TYR A 59 4.14 -5.37 -4.78
N GLY A 60 4.96 -5.99 -3.92
CA GLY A 60 4.66 -7.29 -3.33
C GLY A 60 3.32 -7.32 -2.59
N ASP A 61 3.03 -6.28 -1.80
CA ASP A 61 1.79 -6.22 -1.02
C ASP A 61 0.64 -5.56 -1.80
N ALA A 62 0.90 -4.50 -2.57
CA ALA A 62 -0.12 -3.79 -3.34
C ALA A 62 -0.79 -4.67 -4.40
N ASP A 63 -0.02 -5.50 -5.11
CA ASP A 63 -0.60 -6.42 -6.11
C ASP A 63 -1.54 -7.43 -5.43
N ARG A 64 -1.17 -7.93 -4.24
CA ARG A 64 -2.00 -8.87 -3.47
C ARG A 64 -3.29 -8.21 -2.97
N VAL A 65 -3.23 -6.95 -2.57
CA VAL A 65 -4.42 -6.16 -2.20
C VAL A 65 -5.31 -5.95 -3.42
N VAL A 66 -4.77 -5.50 -4.55
CA VAL A 66 -5.51 -5.20 -5.79
C VAL A 66 -6.19 -6.45 -6.36
N GLU A 67 -5.52 -7.60 -6.33
CA GLU A 67 -6.07 -8.87 -6.83
C GLU A 67 -7.14 -9.47 -5.91
N SER A 68 -7.21 -9.01 -4.66
CA SER A 68 -8.10 -9.56 -3.64
C SER A 68 -9.51 -8.98 -3.74
N SER A 69 -10.50 -9.84 -3.56
CA SER A 69 -11.92 -9.49 -3.55
C SER A 69 -12.48 -9.29 -2.14
N VAL A 70 -11.72 -9.72 -1.12
CA VAL A 70 -12.07 -9.64 0.29
C VAL A 70 -10.81 -9.27 1.07
N ILE A 71 -10.90 -8.28 1.95
CA ILE A 71 -9.80 -7.87 2.81
C ILE A 71 -10.23 -8.09 4.26
N LEU A 72 -9.50 -8.93 4.98
CA LEU A 72 -9.61 -9.06 6.43
C LEU A 72 -8.60 -8.09 7.04
N VAL A 73 -9.04 -7.16 7.89
CA VAL A 73 -8.17 -6.11 8.42
C VAL A 73 -8.27 -5.96 9.92
N GLU A 74 -7.11 -5.90 10.59
CA GLU A 74 -7.00 -5.47 11.98
C GLU A 74 -6.73 -3.96 12.04
N LEU A 75 -7.59 -3.23 12.75
CA LEU A 75 -7.51 -1.76 12.85
C LEU A 75 -6.82 -1.25 14.13
N ASP A 76 -6.59 -2.11 15.11
CA ASP A 76 -5.95 -1.71 16.37
C ASP A 76 -4.47 -1.31 16.13
N ASP A 77 -3.96 -0.37 16.93
CA ASP A 77 -2.58 0.14 16.95
C ASP A 77 -2.12 1.04 15.78
N GLU A 78 -3.04 1.62 14.99
CA GLU A 78 -2.75 2.64 13.95
C GLU A 78 -1.59 2.26 12.99
N ASP A 79 -1.57 1.02 12.51
CA ASP A 79 -0.50 0.61 11.59
C ASP A 79 -0.60 1.34 10.24
N SER A 80 0.40 2.18 9.96
CA SER A 80 0.44 2.99 8.75
C SER A 80 0.44 2.17 7.45
N GLY A 81 0.95 0.93 7.47
CA GLY A 81 0.91 0.04 6.31
C GLY A 81 -0.52 -0.42 6.06
N THR A 82 -1.16 -0.97 7.09
CA THR A 82 -2.57 -1.39 7.05
C THR A 82 -3.51 -0.27 6.63
N ILE A 83 -3.35 0.95 7.17
CA ILE A 83 -4.17 2.10 6.80
C ILE A 83 -3.99 2.43 5.31
N TYR A 84 -2.77 2.33 4.79
CA TYR A 84 -2.48 2.60 3.39
C TYR A 84 -3.10 1.53 2.47
N GLU A 85 -3.06 0.25 2.86
CA GLU A 85 -3.73 -0.84 2.15
C GLU A 85 -5.25 -0.61 2.04
N ILE A 86 -5.91 -0.21 3.13
CA ILE A 86 -7.33 0.19 3.10
C ILE A 86 -7.55 1.39 2.16
N GLY A 87 -6.62 2.35 2.17
CA GLY A 87 -6.64 3.49 1.26
C GLY A 87 -6.63 3.08 -0.22
N ILE A 88 -5.81 2.09 -0.59
CA ILE A 88 -5.79 1.51 -1.94
C ILE A 88 -7.14 0.87 -2.27
N CYS A 89 -7.69 0.05 -1.35
CA CYS A 89 -8.99 -0.62 -1.55
C CYS A 89 -10.09 0.39 -1.84
N HIS A 90 -10.18 1.43 -1.01
CA HIS A 90 -11.19 2.46 -1.17
C HIS A 90 -10.98 3.29 -2.44
N GLY A 91 -9.72 3.58 -2.78
CA GLY A 91 -9.36 4.25 -4.03
C GLY A 91 -9.87 3.48 -5.25
N ILE A 92 -9.67 2.15 -5.30
CA ILE A 92 -10.13 1.29 -6.40
C ILE A 92 -11.65 1.36 -6.55
N GLU A 93 -12.40 1.27 -5.46
CA GLU A 93 -13.87 1.28 -5.53
C GLU A 93 -14.42 2.67 -5.88
N ILE A 94 -13.82 3.77 -5.39
CA ILE A 94 -14.14 5.12 -5.88
C ILE A 94 -13.94 5.22 -7.40
N MET A 95 -12.81 4.69 -7.90
CA MET A 95 -12.51 4.70 -9.33
C MET A 95 -13.50 3.85 -10.13
N ARG A 96 -13.88 2.68 -9.61
CA ARG A 96 -14.86 1.79 -10.22
C ARG A 96 -16.21 2.48 -10.40
N GLU A 97 -16.73 3.13 -9.36
CA GLU A 97 -18.02 3.84 -9.42
C GLU A 97 -17.99 4.96 -10.47
N LYS A 98 -16.89 5.72 -10.54
CA LYS A 98 -16.72 6.75 -11.58
C LYS A 98 -16.72 6.16 -12.99
N LEU A 99 -16.04 5.03 -13.20
CA LEU A 99 -16.01 4.34 -14.48
C LEU A 99 -17.39 3.80 -14.89
N ILE A 100 -18.15 3.25 -13.94
CA ILE A 100 -19.53 2.79 -14.17
C ILE A 100 -20.39 3.96 -14.66
N LYS A 101 -20.37 5.08 -13.93
CA LYS A 101 -21.13 6.28 -14.29
C LYS A 101 -20.76 6.80 -15.69
N LEU A 102 -19.46 6.91 -16.00
CA LEU A 102 -19.00 7.35 -17.31
C LEU A 102 -19.50 6.42 -18.43
N LYS A 103 -19.50 5.10 -18.21
CA LYS A 103 -20.02 4.13 -19.18
C LYS A 103 -21.54 4.25 -19.39
N GLU A 104 -22.29 4.50 -18.32
CA GLU A 104 -23.75 4.68 -18.40
C GLU A 104 -24.13 5.93 -19.19
N GLU A 105 -23.40 7.02 -18.98
CA GLU A 105 -23.58 8.29 -19.68
C GLU A 105 -23.08 8.23 -21.14
N ASN A 106 -22.12 7.34 -21.43
CA ASN A 106 -21.47 7.21 -22.75
C ASN A 106 -21.51 5.75 -23.24
N LYS A 107 -22.67 5.32 -23.75
CA LYS A 107 -22.85 3.97 -24.32
C LYS A 107 -21.88 3.73 -25.48
N ASP A 108 -21.29 2.53 -25.52
CA ASP A 108 -20.34 2.09 -26.54
C ASP A 108 -19.05 2.93 -26.67
N ILE A 109 -18.67 3.63 -25.59
CA ILE A 109 -17.44 4.42 -25.54
C ILE A 109 -16.18 3.56 -25.78
N ALA A 110 -15.28 4.03 -26.64
CA ALA A 110 -13.97 3.41 -26.83
C ALA A 110 -13.06 3.63 -25.62
N ILE A 111 -12.13 2.71 -25.35
CA ILE A 111 -11.22 2.80 -24.18
C ILE A 111 -10.43 4.12 -24.19
N ASP A 112 -9.89 4.54 -25.33
CA ASP A 112 -9.13 5.80 -25.43
C ASP A 112 -9.97 7.03 -25.13
N GLU A 113 -11.28 6.99 -25.43
CA GLU A 113 -12.22 8.05 -25.09
C GLU A 113 -12.57 8.01 -23.60
N LEU A 114 -12.77 6.82 -23.05
CA LEU A 114 -13.00 6.62 -21.62
C LEU A 114 -11.82 7.12 -20.78
N LEU A 115 -10.57 6.87 -21.19
CA LEU A 115 -9.38 7.37 -20.51
C LEU A 115 -9.34 8.90 -20.47
N LYS A 116 -9.70 9.57 -21.58
CA LYS A 116 -9.79 11.04 -21.64
C LYS A 116 -10.90 11.59 -20.75
N LEU A 117 -12.04 10.90 -20.64
CA LEU A 117 -13.11 11.29 -19.73
C LEU A 117 -12.71 11.06 -18.26
N LEU A 118 -12.06 9.93 -17.98
CA LEU A 118 -11.58 9.60 -16.66
C LEU A 118 -10.57 10.62 -16.17
N GLU A 119 -9.63 11.07 -17.02
CA GLU A 119 -8.65 12.10 -16.66
C GLU A 119 -9.31 13.44 -16.27
N LYS A 120 -10.48 13.76 -16.84
CA LYS A 120 -11.25 14.95 -16.44
C LYS A 120 -11.90 14.78 -15.07
N GLU A 121 -12.47 13.61 -14.80
CA GLU A 121 -13.18 13.29 -13.55
C GLU A 121 -12.25 12.91 -12.39
N VAL A 122 -11.08 12.38 -12.73
CA VAL A 122 -10.01 11.92 -11.84
C VAL A 122 -8.68 12.25 -12.51
N PRO A 123 -8.18 13.47 -12.31
CA PRO A 123 -6.89 13.83 -12.87
C PRO A 123 -5.80 12.97 -12.26
N ARG A 124 -4.80 12.63 -13.08
CA ARG A 124 -3.60 11.93 -12.63
C ARG A 124 -2.97 12.70 -11.47
N LYS A 125 -2.74 12.02 -10.35
CA LYS A 125 -2.10 12.61 -9.19
C LYS A 125 -0.59 12.40 -9.29
N LYS A 126 0.18 13.45 -9.03
CA LYS A 126 1.60 13.38 -8.71
C LYS A 126 1.72 13.64 -7.21
N VAL A 127 2.44 12.79 -6.48
CA VAL A 127 2.64 12.95 -5.04
C VAL A 127 4.05 13.48 -4.77
N TYR A 128 4.14 14.45 -3.86
CA TYR A 128 5.42 14.91 -3.36
C TYR A 128 5.32 14.92 -1.84
N ALA A 129 6.05 14.03 -1.18
CA ALA A 129 6.07 13.96 0.28
C ALA A 129 7.36 14.55 0.83
N HIS A 130 7.41 14.88 2.12
CA HIS A 130 8.65 15.32 2.77
C HIS A 130 8.84 14.64 4.13
N LEU A 131 10.11 14.45 4.52
CA LEU A 131 10.53 13.95 5.83
C LEU A 131 11.45 14.96 6.48
N SER A 132 10.91 15.77 7.40
CA SER A 132 11.66 16.81 8.11
C SER A 132 12.38 16.31 9.36
N ASP A 133 12.40 14.99 9.59
CA ASP A 133 13.12 14.42 10.72
C ASP A 133 14.63 14.48 10.48
N ILE A 134 15.28 15.46 11.11
CA ILE A 134 16.72 15.72 11.02
C ILE A 134 17.58 14.50 11.38
N ARG A 135 17.03 13.53 12.14
CA ARG A 135 17.75 12.34 12.56
C ARG A 135 17.94 11.33 11.42
N LEU A 136 17.16 11.41 10.33
CA LEU A 136 17.29 10.49 9.19
C LEU A 136 18.69 10.56 8.55
N ALA A 137 19.28 11.75 8.49
CA ALA A 137 20.63 11.93 7.97
C ALA A 137 21.70 11.18 8.79
N GLU A 138 21.50 11.07 10.11
CA GLU A 138 22.42 10.42 11.05
C GLU A 138 21.92 9.04 11.51
N ALA A 139 20.82 8.52 10.94
CA ALA A 139 20.13 7.34 11.41
C ALA A 139 21.03 6.09 11.51
N HIS A 140 22.04 6.03 10.64
CA HIS A 140 23.07 4.99 10.58
C HIS A 140 24.05 5.00 11.77
N HIS A 141 24.04 6.04 12.61
CA HIS A 141 24.83 6.13 13.84
C HIS A 141 24.13 5.55 15.09
N TYR A 142 22.83 5.26 15.02
CA TYR A 142 22.09 4.67 16.15
C TYR A 142 22.23 3.14 16.17
N ARG A 143 22.31 2.54 17.36
CA ARG A 143 22.41 1.07 17.54
C ARG A 143 21.33 0.52 18.47
N GLY A 144 20.74 -0.61 18.10
CA GLY A 144 19.78 -1.33 18.95
C GLY A 144 18.56 -0.48 19.34
N ARG A 145 18.27 -0.37 20.63
CA ARG A 145 17.12 0.38 21.17
C ARG A 145 17.16 1.90 20.98
N TYR A 146 18.23 2.44 20.39
CA TYR A 146 18.42 3.88 20.18
C TYR A 146 17.98 4.35 18.79
N ILE A 147 17.47 3.46 17.92
CA ILE A 147 16.98 3.84 16.60
C ILE A 147 15.74 4.74 16.75
N PRO A 148 15.80 6.02 16.32
CA PRO A 148 14.62 6.86 16.27
C PRO A 148 13.66 6.29 15.21
N HIS A 149 12.39 6.19 15.58
CA HIS A 149 11.32 5.57 14.79
C HIS A 149 11.25 6.14 13.36
N GLY A 150 11.44 5.29 12.34
CA GLY A 150 11.28 5.64 10.92
C GLY A 150 9.86 5.40 10.39
N ILE A 151 9.60 5.79 9.14
CA ILE A 151 8.32 5.49 8.46
C ILE A 151 8.37 4.09 7.85
N ASN A 152 7.22 3.40 7.83
CA ASN A 152 7.07 2.10 7.19
C ASN A 152 7.48 2.17 5.69
N GLN A 153 8.34 1.24 5.26
CA GLN A 153 8.88 1.22 3.90
C GLN A 153 7.82 0.98 2.83
N PHE A 154 6.70 0.34 3.17
CA PHE A 154 5.54 0.21 2.29
C PHE A 154 4.97 1.59 1.88
N VAL A 155 4.84 2.50 2.85
CA VAL A 155 4.37 3.88 2.62
C VAL A 155 5.37 4.67 1.77
N VAL A 156 6.67 4.49 2.05
CA VAL A 156 7.75 5.11 1.25
C VAL A 156 7.67 4.65 -0.20
N GLY A 157 7.60 3.33 -0.45
CA GLY A 157 7.50 2.78 -1.79
C GLY A 157 6.26 3.26 -2.55
N GLY A 158 5.10 3.32 -1.88
CA GLY A 158 3.85 3.82 -2.48
C GLY A 158 3.94 5.29 -2.91
N ILE A 159 4.65 6.13 -2.17
CA ILE A 159 4.91 7.54 -2.56
C ILE A 159 5.87 7.60 -3.75
N GLU A 160 6.96 6.82 -3.74
CA GLU A 160 7.99 6.83 -4.78
C GLU A 160 7.52 6.28 -6.14
N GLU A 161 6.37 5.60 -6.18
CA GLU A 161 5.78 5.13 -7.44
C GLU A 161 5.12 6.26 -8.23
N ILE A 162 4.37 7.11 -7.54
CA ILE A 162 3.64 8.22 -8.17
C ILE A 162 4.25 9.58 -7.85
N GLY A 163 5.50 9.60 -7.36
CA GLY A 163 6.03 10.74 -6.64
C GLY A 163 7.47 10.67 -6.17
N ARG A 164 7.85 11.66 -5.36
CA ARG A 164 9.20 11.80 -4.76
C ARG A 164 9.10 12.24 -3.30
N ILE A 165 10.11 11.89 -2.50
CA ILE A 165 10.24 12.29 -1.10
C ILE A 165 11.39 13.31 -0.97
N TYR A 166 11.12 14.43 -0.31
CA TYR A 166 12.09 15.49 -0.07
C TYR A 166 12.47 15.60 1.42
N PRO A 167 13.67 16.10 1.75
CA PRO A 167 14.08 16.27 3.14
C PRO A 167 13.39 17.46 3.84
N SER A 168 12.69 18.32 3.09
CA SER A 168 11.99 19.50 3.62
C SER A 168 10.76 19.87 2.82
N VAL A 169 9.88 20.66 3.43
CA VAL A 169 8.70 21.24 2.76
C VAL A 169 9.15 22.18 1.64
N GLU A 170 10.18 22.98 1.89
CA GLU A 170 10.72 23.98 0.97
C GLU A 170 11.22 23.32 -0.33
N GLU A 171 11.92 22.20 -0.21
CA GLU A 171 12.38 21.43 -1.37
C GLU A 171 11.23 20.76 -2.11
N ALA A 172 10.26 20.19 -1.39
CA ALA A 172 9.06 19.62 -2.01
C ALA A 172 8.30 20.69 -2.81
N VAL A 173 8.07 21.87 -2.24
CA VAL A 173 7.37 22.99 -2.88
C VAL A 173 8.18 23.56 -4.05
N LYS A 174 9.51 23.62 -3.95
CA LYS A 174 10.36 24.02 -5.08
C LYS A 174 10.20 23.04 -6.24
N SER A 175 10.30 21.74 -5.99
CA SER A 175 10.15 20.74 -7.06
C SER A 175 8.75 20.74 -7.67
N MET A 176 7.69 21.01 -6.89
CA MET A 176 6.34 21.15 -7.43
C MET A 176 6.21 22.28 -8.46
N LYS A 177 7.06 23.32 -8.40
CA LYS A 177 7.06 24.44 -9.35
C LYS A 177 7.86 24.16 -10.62
N GLU A 178 8.72 23.13 -10.59
CA GLU A 178 9.64 22.78 -11.66
C GLU A 178 9.10 21.62 -12.54
N ASP A 179 8.09 20.86 -12.06
CA ASP A 179 7.43 19.71 -12.71
C ASP A 179 6.07 20.02 -13.37
#